data_AF-A0A965XV37-F1
#
_entry.id   AF-A0A965XV37-F1
#
_cell.length_a   1.000
_cell.length_b   1.000
_cell.length_c   1.000
_cell.angle_alpha   90.00
_cell.angle_beta   90.00
_cell.angle_gamma   90.00
#
_symmetry.space_group_name_H-M   'P 1'
#
loop_
_entity.id
_entity.type
_entity.pdbx_description
1 polymer ?
#
loop_
_entity_poly.entity_id
_entity_poly.type
_entity_poly.pdbx_seq_one_letter_code
_entity_poly.pdbx_strand_id
1 'polypeptide(L)' 'IAGCMVKEGKLTRNAKVRIIRDGIVVYTGSLGSLKRFKDDVKEVLAGYDCGLNIDGYNDIKVGDVIESYTIVEIKRKL' A
#
# COMPACT_ATOMS: atom_id res chain seq x y z
N ILE A 1 -6.13 -11.35 -2.46
CA ILE A 1 -6.19 -9.90 -2.76
C ILE A 1 -7.00 -9.28 -1.63
N ALA A 2 -6.43 -8.35 -0.89
CA ALA A 2 -7.17 -7.65 0.16
C ALA A 2 -7.94 -6.50 -0.48
N GLY A 3 -9.23 -6.40 -0.17
CA GLY A 3 -10.01 -5.21 -0.46
C GLY A 3 -9.72 -4.16 0.60
N CYS A 4 -9.22 -3.00 0.19
CA CYS A 4 -8.87 -1.92 1.09
C CYS A 4 -9.38 -0.60 0.53
N MET A 5 -9.82 0.27 1.43
CA MET A 5 -10.18 1.63 1.11
C MET A 5 -9.02 2.55 1.51
N VAL A 6 -8.56 3.38 0.57
CA VAL A 6 -7.54 4.39 0.86
C VAL A 6 -8.20 5.50 1.67
N LYS A 7 -7.86 5.61 2.96
CA LYS A 7 -8.37 6.67 3.82
C LYS A 7 -7.83 8.03 3.42
N GLU A 8 -6.51 8.14 3.28
CA GLU A 8 -5.84 9.41 3.01
C GLU A 8 -4.63 9.20 2.09
N GLY A 9 -4.32 10.23 1.29
CA GLY A 9 -3.18 10.25 0.37
C GLY A 9 -3.43 9.56 -0.96
N LYS A 10 -2.37 8.99 -1.52
CA LYS A 10 -2.38 8.25 -2.79
C LYS A 10 -1.54 7.00 -2.67
N LEU A 11 -2.03 5.89 -3.21
CA LEU A 11 -1.33 4.63 -3.23
C LEU A 11 -0.79 4.39 -4.64
N THR A 12 0.52 4.27 -4.79
CA THR A 12 1.18 4.00 -6.07
C THR A 12 1.67 2.57 -6.13
N ARG A 13 1.62 1.96 -7.32
CA ARG A 13 2.05 0.56 -7.52
C ARG A 13 3.52 0.32 -7.15
N ASN A 14 4.38 1.33 -7.26
CA ASN A 14 5.81 1.24 -6.94
C ASN A 14 6.13 1.67 -5.49
N ALA A 15 5.13 1.95 -4.65
CA ALA A 15 5.37 2.33 -3.27
C ALA A 15 5.78 1.12 -2.42
N LYS A 16 6.57 1.38 -1.38
CA LYS A 16 6.77 0.42 -0.29
C LYS A 16 5.60 0.50 0.66
N VAL A 17 5.25 -0.64 1.25
CA VAL A 17 4.14 -0.75 2.18
C VAL A 17 4.58 -1.50 3.42
N ARG A 18 4.04 -1.09 4.58
CA ARG A 18 4.19 -1.81 5.83
C ARG A 18 2.84 -2.04 6.46
N ILE A 19 2.69 -3.20 7.08
CA ILE A 19 1.47 -3.64 7.76
C ILE A 19 1.71 -3.52 9.24
N ILE A 20 0.82 -2.81 9.90
CA ILE A 20 0.85 -2.54 11.33
C ILE A 20 -0.40 -3.16 11.94
N ARG A 21 -0.22 -4.08 12.90
CA ARG A 21 -1.30 -4.73 13.65
C ARG A 21 -1.05 -4.45 15.13
N ASP A 22 -2.03 -3.89 15.82
CA ASP A 22 -1.91 -3.54 17.25
C ASP A 22 -0.67 -2.68 17.60
N GLY A 23 -0.24 -1.83 16.66
CA GLY A 23 0.94 -0.96 16.82
C GLY A 23 2.29 -1.63 16.53
N ILE A 24 2.30 -2.91 16.13
CA ILE A 24 3.52 -3.65 15.78
C ILE A 24 3.58 -3.82 14.26
N VAL A 25 4.76 -3.59 13.66
CA VAL A 25 4.99 -3.87 12.24
C VAL A 25 5.04 -5.38 12.04
N VAL A 26 3.99 -5.94 11.45
CA VAL A 26 3.88 -7.38 11.15
C VAL A 26 4.65 -7.72 9.90
N TYR A 27 4.60 -6.84 8.91
CA TYR A 27 5.23 -7.07 7.62
C TYR A 27 5.69 -5.78 6.97
N THR A 28 6.79 -5.86 6.24
CA THR A 28 7.35 -4.75 5.46
C THR A 28 7.71 -5.29 4.10
N GLY A 29 7.20 -4.66 3.05
CA GLY A 29 7.44 -5.13 1.70
C GLY A 29 7.13 -4.08 0.64
N SER A 30 7.00 -4.55 -0.58
CA SER A 30 6.63 -3.74 -1.73
C SER A 30 5.20 -4.06 -2.14
N LEU A 31 4.50 -3.07 -2.68
CA LEU A 31 3.20 -3.34 -3.28
C LEU A 31 3.39 -4.22 -4.53
N GLY A 32 2.79 -5.40 -4.55
CA GLY A 32 2.92 -6.34 -5.67
C GLY A 32 1.99 -5.96 -6.82
N SER A 33 0.71 -5.71 -6.52
CA SER A 33 -0.30 -5.36 -7.52
C SER A 33 -1.37 -4.45 -6.96
N LEU A 34 -1.83 -3.53 -7.80
CA LEU A 34 -2.93 -2.62 -7.50
C LEU A 34 -3.97 -2.75 -8.61
N LYS A 35 -5.13 -3.31 -8.27
CA LYS A 35 -6.27 -3.44 -9.17
C LYS A 35 -7.45 -2.70 -8.61
N ARG A 36 -8.14 -1.95 -9.46
CA ARG A 36 -9.41 -1.33 -9.13
C ARG A 36 -10.50 -2.09 -9.89
N PHE A 37 -11.33 -2.83 -9.17
CA PHE A 37 -12.28 -3.79 -9.76
C PHE A 37 -11.57 -4.80 -10.68
N LYS A 38 -11.70 -4.63 -12.01
CA LYS A 38 -11.10 -5.50 -13.02
C LYS A 38 -9.92 -4.85 -13.75
N ASP A 39 -9.66 -3.58 -13.49
CA ASP A 39 -8.65 -2.79 -14.19
C ASP A 39 -7.38 -2.64 -13.37
N ASP A 40 -6.23 -2.88 -14.00
CA ASP A 40 -4.92 -2.61 -13.40
C ASP A 40 -4.64 -1.10 -13.43
N VAL A 41 -4.41 -0.54 -12.25
CA VAL A 41 -4.23 0.91 -12.07
C VAL A 41 -2.83 1.20 -11.55
N LYS A 42 -2.26 2.33 -12.01
CA LYS A 42 -0.93 2.78 -11.57
C LYS A 42 -0.96 3.43 -10.19
N GLU A 43 -2.04 4.15 -9.92
CA GLU A 43 -2.26 4.85 -8.66
C GLU A 43 -3.74 4.87 -8.30
N VAL A 44 -4.02 4.88 -6.99
CA VAL A 44 -5.36 5.01 -6.42
C VAL A 44 -5.33 6.20 -5.47
N LEU A 45 -6.32 7.08 -5.63
CA LEU A 45 -6.52 8.23 -4.76
C LEU A 45 -7.34 7.85 -3.52
N ALA A 46 -7.20 8.64 -2.46
CA ALA A 46 -8.06 8.55 -1.29
C ALA A 46 -9.56 8.61 -1.67
N GLY A 47 -10.37 7.82 -0.95
CA GLY A 47 -11.82 7.74 -1.17
C GLY A 47 -12.25 6.72 -2.22
N TYR A 48 -11.33 5.97 -2.83
CA TYR A 48 -11.65 4.87 -3.73
C TYR A 48 -11.29 3.52 -3.12
N ASP A 49 -12.14 2.52 -3.39
CA ASP A 49 -11.86 1.12 -3.11
C ASP A 49 -10.85 0.57 -4.11
N CYS A 50 -9.85 -0.15 -3.59
CA CYS A 50 -8.87 -0.86 -4.40
C CYS A 50 -8.60 -2.25 -3.85
N GLY A 51 -8.34 -3.17 -4.77
CA GLY A 51 -7.72 -4.45 -4.47
C GLY A 51 -6.20 -4.27 -4.49
N LEU A 52 -5.57 -4.44 -3.34
CA LEU A 52 -4.11 -4.43 -3.23
C LEU A 52 -3.58 -5.82 -2.88
N ASN A 53 -2.39 -6.09 -3.37
CA ASN A 53 -1.62 -7.28 -3.07
C ASN A 53 -0.21 -6.87 -2.66
N ILE A 54 0.31 -7.51 -1.61
CA ILE A 54 1.63 -7.25 -1.09
C ILE A 54 2.52 -8.40 -1.53
N ASP A 55 3.65 -8.08 -2.15
CA ASP A 55 4.56 -9.11 -2.63
C ASP A 55 5.11 -9.90 -1.44
N GLY A 56 4.97 -11.23 -1.46
CA GLY A 56 5.40 -12.09 -0.36
C GLY A 56 4.52 -12.10 0.89
N TYR A 57 3.34 -11.44 0.88
CA TYR A 57 2.42 -11.44 2.03
C TYR A 57 0.95 -11.54 1.63
N ASN A 58 0.30 -12.63 2.07
CA ASN A 58 -1.12 -12.91 1.77
C ASN A 58 -2.03 -12.95 3.01
N ASP A 59 -1.50 -12.88 4.23
CA ASP A 59 -2.28 -12.98 5.49
C ASP A 59 -2.73 -11.60 6.00
N ILE A 60 -3.45 -10.85 5.15
CA ILE A 60 -4.04 -9.57 5.53
C ILE A 60 -5.37 -9.84 6.23
N LYS A 61 -5.53 -9.31 7.45
CA LYS A 61 -6.74 -9.45 8.27
C LYS A 61 -7.42 -8.11 8.49
N VAL A 62 -8.71 -8.18 8.81
CA VAL A 62 -9.49 -7.00 9.20
C VAL A 62 -8.90 -6.45 10.49
N GLY A 63 -8.55 -5.16 10.49
CA GLY A 63 -7.86 -4.50 11.61
C GLY A 63 -6.40 -4.16 11.33
N ASP A 64 -5.80 -4.72 10.27
CA ASP A 64 -4.48 -4.32 9.82
C ASP A 64 -4.48 -2.90 9.23
N VAL A 65 -3.49 -2.10 9.63
CA VAL A 65 -3.24 -0.77 9.08
C VAL A 65 -2.10 -0.88 8.09
N ILE A 66 -2.38 -0.55 6.83
CA ILE A 66 -1.37 -0.56 5.76
C ILE A 66 -0.91 0.87 5.55
N GLU A 67 0.38 1.10 5.72
CA GLU A 67 1.00 2.40 5.52
C GLU A 67 1.94 2.35 4.31
N SER A 68 1.63 3.14 3.29
CA SER A 68 2.45 3.25 2.08
C SER A 68 3.41 4.44 2.20
N TYR A 69 4.69 4.23 1.90
CA TYR A 69 5.69 5.27 1.89
C TYR A 69 6.53 5.21 0.61
N THR A 70 6.96 6.38 0.16
CA THR A 70 7.85 6.53 -0.98
C THR A 70 9.19 7.05 -0.49
N ILE A 71 10.28 6.45 -0.95
CA ILE A 71 11.62 6.95 -0.68
C ILE A 71 11.88 8.03 -1.72
N VAL A 72 12.01 9.28 -1.27
CA VAL A 72 12.38 10.40 -2.13
C VAL A 72 13.84 10.70 -1.88
N GLU A 73 14.70 10.43 -2.86
CA GLU A 73 16.11 10.84 -2.81
C GLU A 73 16.19 12.35 -3.02
N ILE A 74 16.42 13.08 -1.93
CA ILE A 74 16.67 14.52 -1.99
C ILE A 74 18.19 14.69 -2.22
N LYS A 75 18.58 15.07 -3.44
CA LYS A 75 19.96 15.51 -3.70
C LYS A 75 20.20 16.80 -2.92
N ARG A 76 20.92 16.72 -1.80
CA ARG A 76 21.41 17.91 -1.08
C ARG A 76 22.29 18.72 -2.05
N LYS A 77 21.87 19.94 -2.36
CA LYS A 77 22.74 20.92 -2.99
C LYS A 77 23.59 21.55 -1.88
N LEU A 78 24.89 21.27 -1.90
CA LEU A 78 25.91 21.99 -1.14
C LEU A 78 26.21 23.32 -1.83
#